data_AF-A0A2Z4PV76-F1
#
_entry.id   AF-A0A2Z4PV76-F1
#
_cell.length_a   1.000
_cell.length_b   1.000
_cell.length_c   1.000
_cell.angle_alpha   90.00
_cell.angle_beta   90.00
_cell.angle_gamma   90.00
#
_symmetry.space_group_name_H-M   'P 1'
#
loop_
_entity.id
_entity.type
_entity.pdbx_description
1 polymer ?
#
loop_
_entity_poly.entity_id
_entity_poly.type
_entity_poly.pdbx_seq_one_letter_code
_entity_poly.pdbx_strand_id
1 'polypeptide(L)' 'MFLAKIKMWGLPDAHVRYRERSGAERANGRLKDEFGGRHIWVRGATKVMSHLMFGILVLSVDQLLRLRQ' A
#
# COMPACT_ATOMS: atom_id res chain seq x y z
N MET A 1 -15.89 -13.97 -28.53
CA MET A 1 -16.70 -13.83 -27.29
C MET A 1 -15.93 -14.22 -26.01
N PHE A 2 -15.02 -15.22 -26.05
CA PHE A 2 -14.26 -15.68 -24.86
C PHE A 2 -13.22 -14.68 -24.34
N LEU A 3 -12.59 -13.90 -25.24
CA LEU A 3 -11.58 -12.88 -24.87
C LEU A 3 -12.17 -11.62 -24.22
N ALA A 4 -13.43 -11.29 -24.50
CA ALA A 4 -14.12 -10.16 -23.86
C ALA A 4 -14.39 -10.40 -22.37
N LYS A 5 -14.56 -11.67 -21.96
CA LYS A 5 -14.80 -12.05 -20.57
C LYS A 5 -13.53 -11.98 -19.72
N ILE A 6 -12.34 -12.21 -20.28
CA ILE A 6 -11.06 -12.06 -19.55
C ILE A 6 -10.74 -10.58 -19.30
N LYS A 7 -11.02 -9.68 -20.25
CA LYS A 7 -10.89 -8.22 -20.04
C LYS A 7 -11.87 -7.69 -18.98
N MET A 8 -13.04 -8.31 -18.85
CA MET A 8 -14.03 -8.00 -17.80
C MET A 8 -13.55 -8.39 -16.38
N TRP A 9 -12.69 -9.41 -16.26
CA TRP A 9 -12.05 -9.79 -14.99
C TRP A 9 -10.76 -9.00 -14.69
N GLY A 10 -10.18 -8.33 -15.69
CA GLY A 10 -9.14 -7.31 -15.53
C GLY A 10 -9.75 -5.95 -15.20
N LEU A 11 -10.29 -5.86 -13.99
CA LEU A 11 -11.10 -4.76 -13.41
C LEU A 11 -10.83 -3.36 -14.02
N PRO A 12 -11.75 -2.80 -14.84
CA PRO A 12 -11.77 -1.36 -15.16
C PRO A 12 -11.96 -0.46 -13.92
N ASP A 13 -12.29 -1.07 -12.76
CA ASP A 13 -12.62 -0.40 -11.50
C ASP A 13 -11.46 -0.27 -10.50
N ALA A 14 -10.23 -0.69 -10.81
CA ALA A 14 -9.13 -0.60 -9.84
C ALA A 14 -8.88 0.85 -9.39
N HIS A 15 -8.94 1.80 -10.32
CA HIS A 15 -8.81 3.24 -10.03
C HIS A 15 -10.03 3.82 -9.31
N VAL A 16 -11.24 3.33 -9.62
CA VAL A 16 -12.48 3.76 -8.96
C VAL A 16 -12.48 3.28 -7.51
N ARG A 17 -12.19 2.00 -7.29
CA ARG A 17 -12.08 1.37 -5.97
C ARG A 17 -10.91 1.94 -5.14
N TYR A 18 -9.85 2.39 -5.80
CA TYR A 18 -8.75 3.11 -5.15
C TYR A 18 -9.19 4.48 -4.60
N ARG A 19 -10.09 5.19 -5.30
CA ARG A 19 -10.69 6.45 -4.81
C ARG A 19 -11.65 6.22 -3.65
N GLU A 20 -12.33 5.08 -3.62
CA GLU A 20 -13.25 4.70 -2.53
C GLU A 20 -12.51 4.33 -1.24
N ARG A 21 -11.26 3.86 -1.32
CA ARG A 21 -10.45 3.54 -0.13
C ARG A 21 -10.09 4.78 0.68
N SER A 22 -10.31 4.66 1.99
CA SER A 22 -9.87 5.64 2.97
C SER A 22 -8.35 5.84 2.90
N GLY A 23 -7.88 7.03 3.31
CA GLY A 23 -6.45 7.32 3.37
C GLY A 23 -5.66 6.29 4.19
N ALA A 24 -6.26 5.78 5.27
CA ALA A 24 -5.67 4.75 6.13
C ALA A 24 -5.50 3.40 5.42
N GLU A 25 -6.47 2.96 4.62
CA GLU A 25 -6.34 1.71 3.85
C GLU A 25 -5.27 1.81 2.78
N ARG A 26 -5.16 2.96 2.11
CA ARG A 26 -4.09 3.22 1.14
C ARG A 26 -2.72 3.24 1.82
N ALA A 27 -2.59 3.93 2.95
CA ALA A 27 -1.36 3.97 3.72
C ALA A 27 -0.93 2.57 4.19
N ASN A 28 -1.86 1.78 4.74
CA ASN A 28 -1.57 0.41 5.19
C ASN A 28 -1.23 -0.55 4.05
N GLY A 29 -1.84 -0.38 2.86
CA GLY A 29 -1.48 -1.14 1.67
C GLY A 29 -0.03 -0.87 1.27
N ARG A 30 0.33 0.40 1.09
CA ARG A 30 1.69 0.81 0.72
C ARG A 30 2.72 0.42 1.78
N LEU A 31 2.39 0.58 3.06
CA LEU A 31 3.27 0.15 4.16
C LEU A 31 3.64 -1.34 4.04
N LYS A 32 2.69 -2.19 3.67
CA LYS A 32 2.89 -3.63 3.52
C LYS A 32 3.63 -4.00 2.23
N ASP A 33 3.25 -3.40 1.11
CA ASP A 33 3.71 -3.78 -0.22
C ASP A 33 5.03 -3.09 -0.61
N GLU A 34 5.23 -1.82 -0.22
CA GLU A 34 6.36 -0.98 -0.64
C GLU A 34 7.39 -0.73 0.47
N PHE A 35 6.96 -0.69 1.74
CA PHE A 35 7.82 -0.33 2.87
C PHE A 35 8.10 -1.50 3.83
N GLY A 36 8.08 -2.73 3.30
CA GLY A 36 8.57 -3.92 4.02
C GLY A 36 7.63 -4.49 5.10
N GLY A 37 6.41 -3.95 5.25
CA GLY A 37 5.45 -4.41 6.27
C GLY A 37 4.94 -5.84 6.10
N ARG A 38 5.12 -6.47 4.93
CA ARG A 38 4.76 -7.88 4.67
C ARG A 38 5.83 -8.88 5.13
N HIS A 39 7.11 -8.49 5.18
CA HIS A 39 8.23 -9.40 5.41
C HIS A 39 9.12 -8.89 6.54
N ILE A 40 8.62 -8.96 7.78
CA ILE A 40 9.34 -8.53 8.98
C ILE A 40 9.95 -9.75 9.67
N TRP A 41 11.28 -9.89 9.58
CA TRP A 41 12.03 -11.05 10.10
C TRP A 41 12.62 -10.79 11.50
N VAL A 42 11.83 -10.17 12.40
CA VAL A 42 12.22 -9.94 13.79
C VAL A 42 11.18 -10.49 14.77
N ARG A 43 11.64 -10.96 15.95
CA ARG A 43 10.76 -11.49 16.99
C ARG A 43 10.45 -10.45 18.06
N GLY A 44 9.17 -10.37 18.46
CA GLY A 44 8.68 -9.51 19.54
C GLY A 44 7.89 -8.30 19.03
N ALA A 45 6.71 -8.07 19.62
CA ALA A 45 5.77 -7.04 19.18
C ALA A 45 6.38 -5.63 19.15
N THR A 46 7.17 -5.27 20.16
CA THR A 46 7.84 -3.96 20.24
C THR A 46 8.77 -3.74 19.06
N LYS A 47 9.58 -4.75 18.69
CA LYS A 47 10.53 -4.65 17.57
C LYS A 47 9.78 -4.54 16.25
N VAL A 48 8.74 -5.35 16.06
CA VAL A 48 7.87 -5.29 14.87
C VAL A 48 7.26 -3.90 14.74
N MET A 49 6.72 -3.34 15.83
CA MET A 49 6.19 -1.98 15.85
C MET A 49 7.24 -0.94 15.47
N SER A 50 8.46 -1.02 15.99
CA SER A 50 9.53 -0.09 15.61
C SER A 50 9.85 -0.13 14.10
N HIS A 51 9.85 -1.32 13.48
CA HIS A 51 10.05 -1.45 12.03
C HIS A 51 8.89 -0.84 11.25
N LEU A 52 7.65 -1.08 11.69
CA LEU A 52 6.46 -0.48 11.08
C LEU A 52 6.46 1.04 11.19
N MET A 53 6.85 1.60 12.35
CA MET A 53 6.95 3.05 12.54
C MET A 53 8.02 3.66 11.65
N PHE A 54 9.16 2.99 11.46
CA PHE A 54 10.16 3.43 10.49
C PHE A 54 9.59 3.44 9.07
N GLY A 55 8.85 2.40 8.68
CA GLY A 55 8.15 2.37 7.38
C GLY A 55 7.13 3.51 7.21
N ILE A 56 6.42 3.91 8.27
CA ILE A 56 5.51 5.06 8.25
C ILE A 56 6.27 6.37 8.01
N LEU A 57 7.42 6.58 8.66
CA LEU A 57 8.25 7.77 8.44
C LEU A 57 8.69 7.88 6.98
N VAL A 58 9.13 6.78 6.37
CA VAL A 58 9.53 6.75 4.96
C VAL A 58 8.31 7.02 4.05
N LEU A 59 7.16 6.42 4.36
CA LEU A 59 5.91 6.67 3.62
C LEU A 59 5.52 8.15 3.67
N SER A 60 5.66 8.82 4.82
CA SER A 60 5.38 10.25 4.95
C SER A 60 6.33 11.10 4.11
N VAL A 61 7.63 10.78 4.09
CA VAL A 61 8.61 11.48 3.23
C VAL A 61 8.29 11.26 1.76
N ASP A 62 7.96 10.04 1.33
CA ASP A 62 7.55 9.75 -0.04
C ASP A 62 6.31 10.57 -0.46
N GLN A 63 5.30 10.68 0.42
CA GLN A 63 4.13 11.53 0.17
C GLN A 63 4.51 13.01 0.02
N LEU A 64 5.39 13.53 0.88
CA LEU A 64 5.85 14.92 0.81
C LEU A 64 6.64 15.20 -0.48
N LEU A 65 7.51 14.27 -0.91
CA LEU A 65 8.28 14.42 -2.14
C LEU A 65 7.38 14.43 -3.38
N ARG A 66 6.33 13.60 -3.40
CA ARG A 66 5.34 13.56 -4.48
C ARG A 66 4.49 14.83 -4.58
N LEU A 67 4.25 15.52 -3.47
CA LEU A 67 3.52 16.80 -3.47
C LEU A 67 4.35 17.96 -4.05
N ARG A 68 5.68 17.84 -4.03
CA ARG A 68 6.62 18.85 -4.52
C ARG A 68 6.99 18.65 -6.00
N GLN A 69 6.61 17.52 -6.59
CA GLN A 69 6.82 17.19 -8.01
C GLN A 69 5.55 17.47 -8.80
#